data_AF-A0A836ZST3-F1
#
_entry.id   AF-A0A836ZST3-F1
#
_cell.length_a   1.000
_cell.length_b   1.000
_cell.length_c   1.000
_cell.angle_alpha   90.00
_cell.angle_beta   90.00
_cell.angle_gamma   90.00
#
_symmetry.space_group_name_H-M   'P 1'
#
loop_
_entity.id
_entity.type
_entity.pdbx_description
1 polymer ?
#
loop_
_entity_poly.entity_id
_entity_poly.type
_entity_poly.pdbx_seq_one_letter_code
_entity_poly.pdbx_strand_id
1 'polypeptide(L)'
;VGDAILARCDALDGAKDSMVQDVAACQSNFDLGRDVPTCGSAGRTGSCLTAAQKQAVGAIYAGARDGADGALYASFPYDPGVSSGDWANWRQSASLTLVPASVAFEFM
;
A
#
# COMPACT_ATOMS: atom_id res chain seq x y z
N VAL A 1 -5.81 1.82 -6.35
CA VAL A 1 -4.43 1.35 -6.07
C VAL A 1 -4.24 -0.05 -6.61
N GLY A 2 -5.09 -1.03 -6.25
CA GLY A 2 -5.00 -2.39 -6.80
C GLY A 2 -4.92 -2.43 -8.32
N ASP A 3 -5.75 -1.66 -9.03
CA ASP A 3 -5.69 -1.59 -10.50
C ASP A 3 -4.33 -1.09 -11.04
N ALA A 4 -3.69 -0.16 -10.33
CA ALA A 4 -2.37 0.34 -10.70
C ALA A 4 -1.29 -0.72 -10.47
N ILE A 5 -1.44 -1.55 -9.43
CA ILE A 5 -0.57 -2.70 -9.19
C ILE A 5 -0.75 -3.73 -10.30
N LEU A 6 -1.99 -4.13 -10.63
CA LEU A 6 -2.27 -5.06 -11.72
C LEU A 6 -1.72 -4.57 -13.07
N ALA A 7 -1.86 -3.28 -13.35
CA ALA A 7 -1.32 -2.67 -14.57
C ALA A 7 0.21 -2.81 -14.70
N ARG A 8 0.94 -2.98 -13.58
CA ARG A 8 2.39 -3.18 -13.56
C ARG A 8 2.81 -4.63 -13.36
N CYS A 9 1.98 -5.43 -12.70
CA CYS A 9 2.42 -6.69 -12.10
C CYS A 9 1.70 -7.95 -12.59
N ASP A 10 0.46 -7.85 -13.08
CA ASP A 10 -0.40 -9.01 -13.42
C ASP A 10 0.33 -9.99 -14.34
N ALA A 11 0.85 -9.48 -15.47
CA ALA A 11 1.52 -10.30 -16.48
C ALA A 11 2.96 -10.76 -16.13
N LEU A 12 3.51 -10.40 -14.96
CA LEU A 12 4.92 -10.67 -14.66
C LEU A 12 5.21 -12.16 -14.41
N ASP A 13 4.22 -12.92 -13.94
CA ASP A 13 4.32 -14.37 -13.77
C ASP A 13 3.98 -15.17 -15.05
N GLY A 14 3.61 -14.47 -16.13
CA GLY A 14 3.25 -15.06 -17.42
C GLY A 14 1.75 -15.28 -17.64
N ALA A 15 0.89 -14.96 -16.68
CA ALA A 15 -0.56 -14.98 -16.82
C ALA A 15 -1.17 -13.58 -16.66
N LYS A 16 -2.34 -13.32 -17.25
CA LYS A 16 -3.08 -12.07 -17.01
C LYS A 16 -4.43 -12.43 -16.39
N ASP A 17 -4.43 -12.63 -15.08
CA ASP A 17 -5.52 -13.22 -14.31
C ASP A 17 -5.93 -12.41 -13.09
N SER A 18 -5.46 -11.16 -12.99
CA SER A 18 -5.69 -10.25 -11.86
C SER A 18 -5.05 -10.72 -10.55
N MET A 19 -4.01 -11.54 -10.63
CA MET A 19 -3.21 -11.97 -9.49
C MET A 19 -1.77 -11.46 -9.63
N VAL A 20 -1.01 -11.49 -8.53
CA VAL A 20 0.43 -11.21 -8.55
C VAL A 20 1.14 -12.42 -7.97
N GLN A 21 1.58 -13.35 -8.82
CA GLN A 21 2.31 -14.55 -8.37
C GLN A 21 3.83 -14.36 -8.43
N ASP A 22 4.33 -13.46 -9.29
CA ASP A 22 5.73 -13.00 -9.21
C ASP A 22 5.83 -11.75 -8.34
N VAL A 23 5.74 -11.97 -7.03
CA VAL A 23 5.75 -10.90 -6.02
C VAL A 23 7.06 -10.10 -6.08
N ALA A 24 8.21 -10.77 -6.25
CA ALA A 24 9.51 -10.12 -6.26
C ALA A 24 9.70 -9.20 -7.48
N ALA A 25 9.29 -9.67 -8.66
CA ALA A 25 9.26 -8.82 -9.85
C ALA A 25 8.28 -7.66 -9.67
N CYS A 26 7.09 -7.90 -9.09
CA CYS A 26 6.14 -6.83 -8.84
C CYS A 26 6.70 -5.73 -7.93
N GLN A 27 7.35 -6.09 -6.81
CA GLN A 27 7.95 -5.09 -5.90
C GLN A 27 9.06 -4.26 -6.57
N SER A 28 9.73 -4.82 -7.58
CA SER A 28 10.75 -4.11 -8.36
C SER A 28 10.15 -3.23 -9.47
N ASN A 29 8.94 -3.55 -9.94
CA ASN A 29 8.28 -2.89 -11.06
C ASN A 29 7.28 -1.81 -10.64
N PHE A 30 6.62 -1.96 -9.50
CA PHE A 30 5.60 -1.05 -9.02
C PHE A 30 6.18 0.02 -8.09
N ASP A 31 5.78 1.28 -8.30
CA ASP A 31 6.10 2.40 -7.42
C ASP A 31 4.83 3.22 -7.13
N LEU A 32 4.45 3.34 -5.85
CA LEU A 32 3.23 4.05 -5.43
C LEU A 32 3.23 5.53 -5.85
N GLY A 33 4.40 6.18 -5.84
CA GLY A 33 4.54 7.59 -6.16
C GLY A 33 4.27 7.88 -7.64
N ARG A 34 4.86 7.05 -8.50
CA ARG A 34 4.83 7.12 -9.96
C ARG A 34 3.54 6.55 -10.56
N ASP A 35 3.09 5.40 -10.07
CA ASP A 35 2.06 4.60 -10.74
C ASP A 35 0.62 4.89 -10.24
N VAL A 36 0.48 5.50 -9.07
CA VAL A 36 -0.84 5.98 -8.58
C VAL A 36 -0.94 7.49 -8.79
N PRO A 37 -2.01 8.04 -9.40
CA PRO A 37 -2.16 9.47 -9.58
C PRO A 37 -2.21 10.25 -8.25
N THR A 38 -1.55 11.42 -8.20
CA THR A 38 -1.75 12.39 -7.10
C THR A 38 -3.01 13.21 -7.38
N CYS A 39 -3.87 13.37 -6.38
CA CYS A 39 -5.09 14.19 -6.54
C CYS A 39 -4.75 15.66 -6.82
N GLY A 40 -5.38 16.23 -7.85
CA GLY A 40 -5.32 17.65 -8.16
C GLY A 40 -6.34 18.48 -7.37
N SER A 41 -6.61 19.71 -7.83
CA SER A 41 -7.54 20.65 -7.19
C SER A 41 -8.99 20.16 -7.09
N ALA A 42 -9.40 19.21 -7.95
CA ALA A 42 -10.69 18.54 -7.88
C ALA A 42 -10.85 17.62 -6.65
N GLY A 43 -9.79 17.37 -5.89
CA GLY A 43 -9.83 16.58 -4.67
C GLY A 43 -9.91 15.07 -4.92
N ARG A 44 -10.46 14.33 -3.96
CA ARG A 44 -10.52 12.85 -3.97
C ARG A 44 -11.70 12.38 -4.82
N THR A 45 -11.41 11.86 -6.01
CA THR A 45 -12.41 11.37 -6.97
C THR A 45 -12.49 9.83 -7.02
N GLY A 46 -11.76 9.13 -6.15
CA GLY A 46 -11.61 7.68 -6.19
C GLY A 46 -10.57 7.17 -7.19
N SER A 47 -10.04 8.03 -8.07
CA SER A 47 -9.03 7.70 -9.08
C SER A 47 -7.61 8.18 -8.73
N CYS A 48 -7.40 8.72 -7.53
CA CYS A 48 -6.15 9.32 -7.09
C CYS A 48 -5.99 9.21 -5.57
N LEU A 49 -4.75 9.42 -5.10
CA LEU A 49 -4.43 9.63 -3.69
C LEU A 49 -3.88 11.03 -3.46
N THR A 50 -4.21 11.65 -2.33
CA THR A 50 -3.49 12.88 -1.92
C THR A 50 -2.05 12.56 -1.55
N ALA A 51 -1.18 13.57 -1.51
CA ALA A 51 0.21 13.39 -1.07
C ALA A 51 0.30 12.73 0.32
N ALA A 52 -0.50 13.19 1.28
CA ALA A 52 -0.58 12.60 2.62
C ALA A 52 -1.06 11.14 2.61
N GLN A 53 -2.02 10.78 1.74
CA GLN A 53 -2.46 9.39 1.61
C GLN A 53 -1.37 8.50 1.01
N LYS A 54 -0.62 8.99 0.02
CA LYS A 54 0.53 8.26 -0.54
C LYS A 54 1.62 8.05 0.51
N GLN A 55 1.93 9.07 1.30
CA GLN A 55 2.91 8.95 2.39
C GLN A 55 2.47 7.91 3.41
N ALA A 56 1.21 7.99 3.87
CA ALA A 56 0.65 7.04 4.84
C ALA A 56 0.66 5.59 4.32
N VAL A 57 0.22 5.36 3.07
CA VAL A 57 0.27 4.02 2.45
C VAL A 57 1.73 3.58 2.26
N GLY A 58 2.63 4.47 1.86
CA GLY A 58 4.06 4.17 1.77
C GLY A 58 4.65 3.70 3.08
N ALA A 59 4.34 4.37 4.19
CA ALA A 59 4.80 4.00 5.53
C ALA A 59 4.32 2.60 5.95
N ILE A 60 3.03 2.29 5.75
CA ILE A 60 2.47 0.96 6.05
C ILE A 60 3.25 -0.14 5.31
N TYR A 61 3.54 0.08 4.03
CA TYR A 61 4.22 -0.93 3.19
C TYR A 61 5.72 -1.01 3.45
N ALA A 62 6.35 0.08 3.89
CA ALA A 62 7.75 0.08 4.32
C ALA A 62 7.98 -0.74 5.61
N GLY A 63 6.93 -0.92 6.42
CA GLY A 63 6.98 -1.63 7.70
C GLY A 63 7.34 -0.71 8.87
N ALA A 64 6.89 -1.09 10.07
CA ALA A 64 7.05 -0.29 11.28
C ALA A 64 8.52 -0.18 11.72
N ARG A 65 8.88 1.01 12.22
CA ARG A 65 10.21 1.33 12.74
C ARG A 65 10.12 1.95 14.13
N ASP A 66 11.19 1.83 14.91
CA ASP A 66 11.34 2.53 16.17
C ASP A 66 11.85 3.96 15.97
N GLY A 67 11.96 4.73 17.07
CA GLY A 67 12.43 6.13 17.03
C GLY A 67 13.92 6.30 16.68
N ALA A 68 14.66 5.22 16.48
CA ALA A 68 16.05 5.20 16.00
C ALA A 68 16.17 4.62 14.58
N ASP A 69 15.05 4.56 13.84
CA ASP A 69 14.91 3.97 12.49
C ASP A 69 15.18 2.45 12.41
N GLY A 70 15.25 1.77 13.56
CA GLY A 70 15.36 0.33 13.65
C GLY A 70 14.09 -0.36 13.16
N ALA A 71 14.21 -1.32 12.25
CA ALA A 71 13.07 -2.09 11.78
C ALA A 71 12.51 -2.95 12.91
N LEU A 72 11.22 -2.77 13.23
CA LEU A 72 10.51 -3.57 14.24
C LEU A 72 9.94 -4.87 13.66
N TYR A 73 9.74 -4.89 12.34
CA TYR A 73 9.25 -6.05 11.59
C TYR A 73 9.78 -6.01 10.14
N ALA A 74 9.03 -6.61 9.21
CA ALA A 74 9.29 -6.61 7.78
C ALA A 74 8.44 -5.55 7.04
N SER A 75 8.84 -5.26 5.81
CA SER A 75 7.99 -4.59 4.82
C SER A 75 6.85 -5.52 4.36
N PHE A 76 5.83 -4.93 3.76
CA PHE A 76 4.72 -5.66 3.14
C PHE A 76 4.77 -5.48 1.62
N PRO A 77 4.47 -6.53 0.83
CA PRO A 77 4.47 -6.43 -0.63
C PRO A 77 3.21 -5.70 -1.11
N TYR A 78 3.38 -4.75 -2.04
CA TYR A 78 2.27 -4.23 -2.84
C TYR A 78 1.62 -5.36 -3.63
N ASP A 79 0.32 -5.51 -3.42
CA ASP A 79 -0.53 -6.55 -4.01
C ASP A 79 -1.94 -5.98 -4.28
N PRO A 80 -2.65 -6.41 -5.34
CA PRO A 80 -4.02 -6.00 -5.65
C PRO A 80 -5.01 -6.10 -4.49
N GLY A 81 -4.79 -7.01 -3.53
CA GLY A 81 -5.59 -7.18 -2.32
C GLY A 81 -5.68 -5.93 -1.43
N VAL A 82 -4.84 -4.90 -1.65
CA VAL A 82 -4.95 -3.58 -1.01
C VAL A 82 -6.31 -2.91 -1.22
N SER A 83 -7.00 -3.23 -2.32
CA SER A 83 -8.33 -2.68 -2.62
C SER A 83 -9.47 -3.44 -1.90
N SER A 84 -9.17 -4.50 -1.15
CA SER A 84 -10.18 -5.29 -0.45
C SER A 84 -10.68 -4.61 0.84
N GLY A 85 -11.92 -4.94 1.23
CA GLY A 85 -12.49 -4.49 2.50
C GLY A 85 -11.71 -5.04 3.71
N ASP A 86 -11.17 -6.26 3.61
CA ASP A 86 -10.40 -6.88 4.68
C ASP A 86 -9.07 -6.17 4.92
N TRP A 87 -8.39 -5.70 3.87
CA TRP A 87 -7.19 -4.87 4.02
C TRP A 87 -7.50 -3.59 4.81
N ALA A 88 -8.58 -2.90 4.44
CA ALA A 88 -9.00 -1.68 5.14
C ALA A 88 -9.39 -1.97 6.60
N ASN A 89 -10.09 -3.08 6.85
CA ASN A 89 -10.45 -3.50 8.19
C ASN A 89 -9.21 -3.73 9.07
N TRP A 90 -8.21 -4.48 8.59
CA TRP A 90 -7.00 -4.75 9.36
C TRP A 90 -6.11 -3.51 9.55
N ARG A 91 -5.89 -2.72 8.50
CA ARG A 91 -4.93 -1.60 8.56
C ARG A 91 -5.50 -0.34 9.18
N GLN A 92 -6.82 -0.16 9.19
CA GLN A 92 -7.44 1.07 9.69
C GLN A 92 -8.30 0.76 10.91
N SER A 93 -9.31 -0.10 10.78
CA SER A 93 -10.29 -0.34 11.84
C SER A 93 -9.69 -1.11 13.02
N ALA A 94 -8.94 -2.18 12.76
CA ALA A 94 -8.33 -3.00 13.81
C ALA A 94 -7.21 -2.24 14.53
N SER A 95 -6.37 -1.51 13.81
CA SER A 95 -5.35 -0.62 14.41
C SER A 95 -5.97 0.43 15.34
N LEU A 96 -7.16 0.93 15.02
CA LEU A 96 -7.88 1.88 15.90
C LEU A 96 -8.59 1.22 17.09
N THR A 97 -9.03 -0.04 16.97
CA THR A 97 -9.94 -0.66 17.97
C THR A 97 -9.26 -1.67 18.88
N LEU A 98 -8.26 -2.40 18.39
CA LEU A 98 -7.55 -3.42 19.15
C LEU A 98 -6.27 -2.86 19.79
N VAL A 99 -5.54 -2.03 19.04
CA VAL A 99 -4.25 -1.48 19.48
C VAL A 99 -4.13 0.00 19.10
N PRO A 100 -4.94 0.93 19.67
CA PRO A 100 -5.00 2.33 19.22
C PRO A 100 -3.63 3.04 19.15
N ALA A 101 -2.69 2.63 20.02
CA ALA A 101 -1.33 3.17 20.03
C ALA A 101 -0.48 2.76 18.81
N SER A 102 -0.82 1.69 18.09
CA SER A 102 -0.07 1.22 16.92
C SER A 102 -0.21 2.15 15.71
N VAL A 103 -1.31 2.92 15.63
CA VAL A 103 -1.56 3.87 14.53
C VAL A 103 -0.39 4.85 14.36
N ALA A 104 0.24 5.26 15.46
CA ALA A 104 1.37 6.19 15.43
C ALA A 104 2.66 5.58 14.85
N PHE A 105 2.77 4.25 14.80
CA PHE A 105 3.94 3.53 14.30
C PHE A 105 3.70 2.91 12.91
N GLU A 106 2.44 2.73 12.50
CA GLU A 106 2.08 2.15 11.20
C GLU A 106 1.99 3.20 10.07
N PHE A 107 1.67 4.45 10.41
CA PHE A 107 1.32 5.49 9.43
C PHE A 107 2.27 6.70 9.42
N MET A 108 3.27 6.76 10.30
CA MET A 108 4.27 7.83 10.40
C MET A 108 5.67 7.25 10.28
#